data_AF-A0A1I2R6Q9-F1
#
_entry.id   AF-A0A1I2R6Q9-F1
#
_cell.length_a   1.000
_cell.length_b   1.000
_cell.length_c   1.000
_cell.angle_alpha   90.00
_cell.angle_beta   90.00
_cell.angle_gamma   90.00
#
_symmetry.space_group_name_H-M   'P 1'
#
loop_
_entity.id
_entity.type
_entity.pdbx_description
1 polymer ?
#
loop_
_entity_poly.entity_id
_entity_poly.type
_entity_poly.pdbx_seq_one_letter_code
_entity_poly.pdbx_strand_id
1 'polypeptide(L)'
;MGDKKEELKNQIETLKNIRADLGLNRKQFSEYMDIPLRTLEEWEAGRRKMPDYVLRLILYYSKMEKILDEKGSVRREDIDGTE
;
A
#
# COMPACT_ATOMS: atom_id res chain seq x y z
N MET A 1 17.81 9.91 18.81
CA MET A 1 16.39 10.37 18.85
C MET A 1 15.92 10.93 17.50
N GLY A 2 16.83 11.49 16.67
CA GLY A 2 16.51 11.91 15.28
C GLY A 2 16.16 10.76 14.34
N ASP A 3 16.89 9.64 14.39
CA ASP A 3 16.75 8.56 13.40
C ASP A 3 15.37 7.89 13.37
N LYS A 4 14.74 7.67 14.52
CA LYS A 4 13.40 7.02 14.58
C LYS A 4 12.29 7.92 14.00
N LYS A 5 12.43 9.24 14.13
CA LYS A 5 11.47 10.19 13.58
C LYS A 5 11.59 10.25 12.07
N GLU A 6 12.83 10.22 11.57
CA GLU A 6 13.10 10.16 10.13
C GLU A 6 12.63 8.84 9.52
N GLU A 7 12.87 7.71 10.21
CA GLU A 7 12.37 6.39 9.79
C GLU A 7 10.84 6.37 9.67
N LEU A 8 10.11 6.90 10.67
CA LEU A 8 8.66 7.00 10.63
C LEU A 8 8.19 7.89 9.47
N LYS A 9 8.84 9.03 9.27
CA LYS A 9 8.51 9.94 8.16
C LYS A 9 8.69 9.25 6.81
N ASN A 10 9.82 8.56 6.62
CA ASN A 10 10.11 7.79 5.40
C ASN A 10 9.09 6.66 5.18
N GLN A 11 8.68 5.96 6.25
CA GLN A 11 7.63 4.94 6.18
C GLN A 11 6.29 5.52 5.69
N ILE A 12 5.90 6.69 6.22
CA ILE A 12 4.66 7.39 5.84
C ILE A 12 4.71 7.88 4.39
N GLU A 13 5.82 8.49 3.97
CA GLU A 13 6.01 8.98 2.60
C GLU A 13 5.99 7.82 1.60
N THR A 14 6.65 6.70 1.94
CA THR A 14 6.65 5.49 1.11
C THR A 14 5.23 4.98 0.89
N LEU A 15 4.41 4.89 1.94
CA LEU A 15 3.01 4.45 1.83
C LEU A 15 2.19 5.38 0.93
N LYS A 16 2.32 6.69 1.11
CA LYS A 16 1.61 7.70 0.31
C LYS A 16 2.01 7.62 -1.16
N ASN A 17 3.29 7.43 -1.44
CA ASN A 17 3.80 7.30 -2.80
C ASN A 17 3.28 6.04 -3.48
N ILE A 18 3.28 4.88 -2.79
CA ILE A 18 2.71 3.64 -3.36
C ILE A 18 1.24 3.84 -3.72
N ARG A 19 0.44 4.45 -2.83
CA ARG A 19 -0.97 4.72 -3.11
C ARG A 19 -1.16 5.68 -4.30
N ALA A 20 -0.32 6.71 -4.40
CA ALA A 20 -0.34 7.64 -5.52
C ALA A 20 0.06 6.99 -6.85
N ASP A 21 1.08 6.13 -6.84
CA ASP A 21 1.55 5.34 -7.98
C ASP A 21 0.47 4.39 -8.52
N LEU A 22 -0.35 3.82 -7.62
CA LEU A 22 -1.49 2.99 -7.99
C LEU A 22 -2.72 3.81 -8.43
N GLY A 23 -2.67 5.15 -8.34
CA GLY A 23 -3.79 6.02 -8.71
C GLY A 23 -5.01 5.91 -7.78
N LEU A 24 -4.85 5.35 -6.58
CA LEU A 24 -5.96 5.06 -5.66
C LEU A 24 -6.18 6.16 -4.63
N ASN A 25 -7.43 6.48 -4.34
CA ASN A 25 -7.77 7.24 -3.14
C ASN A 25 -7.68 6.35 -1.88
N ARG A 26 -7.78 6.93 -0.68
CA ARG A 26 -7.64 6.17 0.58
C ARG A 26 -8.66 5.04 0.73
N LYS A 27 -9.91 5.27 0.33
CA LYS A 27 -10.98 4.27 0.42
C LYS A 27 -10.68 3.08 -0.50
N GLN A 28 -10.35 3.37 -1.76
CA GLN A 28 -9.99 2.34 -2.73
C GLN A 28 -8.75 1.56 -2.31
N PHE A 29 -7.72 2.24 -1.80
CA PHE A 29 -6.50 1.57 -1.33
C PHE A 29 -6.77 0.69 -0.10
N SER A 30 -7.64 1.16 0.80
CA SER A 30 -8.09 0.40 1.97
C SER A 30 -8.81 -0.89 1.56
N GLU A 31 -9.73 -0.81 0.60
CA GLU A 31 -10.43 -1.96 0.02
C GLU A 31 -9.45 -2.88 -0.72
N TYR A 32 -8.59 -2.31 -1.58
CA TYR A 32 -7.65 -3.05 -2.43
C TYR A 32 -6.58 -3.83 -1.64
N MET A 33 -6.09 -3.27 -0.52
CA MET A 33 -5.09 -3.90 0.33
C MET A 33 -5.71 -4.69 1.51
N ASP A 34 -7.04 -4.71 1.63
CA ASP A 34 -7.77 -5.25 2.77
C ASP A 34 -7.25 -4.73 4.14
N ILE A 35 -7.09 -3.41 4.22
CA ILE A 35 -6.66 -2.70 5.44
C ILE A 35 -7.78 -1.77 5.86
N PRO A 36 -8.26 -1.79 7.11
CA PRO A 36 -9.30 -0.87 7.56
C PRO A 36 -8.93 0.60 7.29
N LEU A 37 -9.85 1.38 6.72
CA LEU A 37 -9.60 2.78 6.33
C LEU A 37 -9.02 3.62 7.47
N ARG A 38 -9.54 3.44 8.69
CA ARG A 38 -9.04 4.14 9.88
C ARG A 38 -7.58 3.81 10.19
N THR A 39 -7.18 2.55 10.00
CA THR A 39 -5.79 2.10 10.18
C THR A 39 -4.86 2.78 9.19
N LEU A 40 -5.25 2.84 7.92
CA LEU A 40 -4.50 3.55 6.88
C LEU A 40 -4.35 5.05 7.22
N GLU A 41 -5.42 5.70 7.69
CA GLU A 41 -5.39 7.10 8.09
C GLU A 41 -4.50 7.37 9.32
N GLU A 42 -4.53 6.47 10.31
CA GLU A 42 -3.66 6.56 11.49
C GLU A 42 -2.19 6.39 11.12
N TRP A 43 -1.86 5.52 10.15
CA TRP A 43 -0.51 5.39 9.60
C TRP A 43 -0.10 6.63 8.82
N GLU A 44 -0.89 7.09 7.84
CA GLU A 44 -0.54 8.26 7.01
C GLU A 44 -0.42 9.57 7.81
N ALA A 45 -1.13 9.67 8.94
CA ALA A 45 -1.05 10.79 9.89
C ALA A 45 0.10 10.65 10.90
N GLY A 46 0.81 9.52 10.92
CA GLY A 46 1.87 9.23 11.88
C GLY A 46 1.39 9.04 13.33
N ARG A 47 0.08 8.82 13.53
CA ARG A 47 -0.49 8.51 14.85
C ARG A 47 -0.14 7.10 15.30
N ARG A 48 0.12 6.19 14.35
CA ARG A 48 0.63 4.84 14.59
C ARG A 48 1.77 4.52 13.64
N LYS A 49 2.82 3.88 14.14
CA LYS A 49 3.85 3.27 13.27
C LYS A 49 3.24 2.03 12.62
N MET A 50 3.37 1.92 11.30
CA MET A 50 2.98 0.71 10.59
C MET A 50 3.99 -0.41 10.92
N PRO A 51 3.53 -1.67 11.09
CA PRO A 51 4.46 -2.77 11.21
C PRO A 51 5.34 -2.87 9.96
N ASP A 52 6.66 -3.00 10.13
CA ASP A 52 7.61 -2.91 9.00
C ASP A 52 7.36 -4.01 7.95
N TYR A 53 6.84 -5.17 8.35
CA TYR A 53 6.48 -6.24 7.42
C TYR A 53 5.29 -5.88 6.54
N VAL A 54 4.33 -5.10 7.04
CA VAL A 54 3.15 -4.66 6.26
C VAL A 54 3.61 -3.75 5.13
N LEU A 55 4.52 -2.80 5.41
CA LEU A 55 5.08 -1.94 4.36
C LEU A 55 5.81 -2.77 3.28
N ARG A 56 6.57 -3.79 3.68
CA ARG A 56 7.25 -4.68 2.72
C ARG A 56 6.26 -5.46 1.85
N LEU A 57 5.15 -5.94 2.41
CA LEU A 57 4.10 -6.64 1.65
C LEU A 57 3.40 -5.69 0.67
N ILE A 58 3.03 -4.49 1.11
CA ILE A 58 2.42 -3.47 0.24
C ILE A 58 3.36 -3.11 -0.93
N LEU A 59 4.67 -2.95 -0.65
CA LEU A 59 5.68 -2.72 -1.68
C LEU A 59 5.78 -3.88 -2.67
N TYR A 60 5.71 -5.12 -2.17
CA TYR A 60 5.73 -6.31 -3.03
C TYR A 60 4.50 -6.34 -3.95
N TYR A 61 3.30 -6.18 -3.41
CA TYR A 61 2.06 -6.16 -4.20
C TYR A 61 2.08 -5.06 -5.27
N SER A 62 2.45 -3.83 -4.89
CA SER A 62 2.53 -2.72 -5.84
C SER A 62 3.53 -2.98 -6.98
N LYS A 63 4.66 -3.65 -6.70
CA LYS A 63 5.61 -4.05 -7.75
C LYS A 63 5.05 -5.15 -8.65
N MET A 64 4.35 -6.12 -8.08
CA MET A 64 3.76 -7.21 -8.87
C MET A 64 2.67 -6.68 -9.82
N GLU A 65 1.83 -5.77 -9.37
CA GLU A 65 0.83 -5.10 -10.23
C GLU A 65 1.49 -4.42 -11.43
N LYS A 66 2.54 -3.60 -11.21
CA LYS A 66 3.27 -2.96 -12.31
C LYS A 66 3.83 -3.99 -13.31
N ILE A 67 4.36 -5.12 -12.83
CA ILE A 67 4.89 -6.18 -13.69
C ILE A 67 3.76 -6.87 -14.48
N LEU A 68 2.59 -7.09 -13.87
CA LEU A 68 1.45 -7.72 -14.53
C LEU A 68 0.85 -6.80 -15.61
N ASP A 69 0.74 -5.50 -15.31
CA ASP A 69 0.34 -4.46 -16.25
C ASP A 69 1.30 -4.40 -17.46
N GLU A 70 2.62 -4.39 -17.22
CA GLU A 70 3.65 -4.37 -18.26
C GLU A 70 3.64 -5.63 -19.13
N LYS A 71 3.28 -6.78 -18.56
CA LYS A 71 3.26 -8.08 -19.26
C LYS A 71 1.92 -8.41 -19.92
N GLY A 72 0.93 -7.51 -19.84
CA GLY A 72 -0.40 -7.72 -20.43
C GLY A 72 -1.09 -9.02 -20.01
N SER A 73 -0.76 -9.54 -18.83
CA SER A 73 -1.09 -10.90 -18.40
C SER A 73 -2.08 -10.85 -17.23
N VAL A 74 -3.32 -11.30 -17.49
CA VAL A 74 -4.40 -11.64 -16.55
C VAL A 74 -4.68 -10.57 -15.49
N ARG A 75 -5.77 -9.81 -15.65
CA ARG A 75 -6.23 -8.89 -14.60
C ARG A 75 -6.70 -9.72 -13.42
N ARG A 76 -6.53 -9.21 -12.19
CA ARG A 76 -7.00 -9.90 -10.97
C ARG A 76 -8.51 -10.22 -11.00
N GLU A 77 -9.27 -9.39 -11.72
CA GLU A 77 -10.68 -9.57 -12.08
C GLU A 77 -10.95 -10.89 -12.82
N ASP A 78 -9.96 -11.40 -13.57
CA ASP A 78 -10.02 -12.68 -14.28
C ASP A 78 -9.69 -13.88 -13.38
N ILE A 79 -9.18 -13.66 -12.15
CA ILE A 79 -8.78 -14.69 -11.18
C ILE A 79 -9.84 -14.88 -10.08
N ASP A 80 -10.48 -13.78 -9.65
CA ASP A 80 -11.46 -13.77 -8.55
C ASP A 80 -12.90 -14.08 -9.02
N GLY A 81 -13.06 -14.55 -10.26
CA GLY A 81 -14.33 -14.92 -10.89
C GLY A 81 -14.83 -16.34 -10.58
N THR A 82 -14.30 -17.01 -9.55
CA THR A 82 -14.82 -18.30 -9.09
C THR A 82 -15.34 -18.19 -7.66
N GLU A 83 -16.66 -17.99 -7.60
CA GLU A 83 -17.63 -18.14 -6.49
C GLU A 83 -17.54 -17.22 -5.26
#